data_AF-A0A846TFZ9-F1
#
_entry.id   AF-A0A846TFZ9-F1
#
_cell.length_a   1.000
_cell.length_b   1.000
_cell.length_c   1.000
_cell.angle_alpha   90.00
_cell.angle_beta   90.00
_cell.angle_gamma   90.00
#
_symmetry.space_group_name_H-M   'P 1'
#
loop_
_entity.id
_entity.type
_entity.pdbx_description
1 polymer ?
#
loop_
_entity_poly.entity_id
_entity_poly.type
_entity_poly.pdbx_seq_one_letter_code
_entity_poly.pdbx_strand_id
1 'polypeptide(L)'
;MVETLAASSHPRLFNILNALYDSRLYYQEEGGRTVIALNDATEIMIEDAVTGVALGSVNKRSLDRITANNSLRSLIENRLAGLGLASADPQQRKAAIEAFMRNPDPDRAAPLRERLAAETDSKIKELLALALALADLSSEDAAVRTTAATALGGQMQTRNSGAADSDRR
;
A
#
# COMPACT_ATOMS: atom_id res chain seq x y z
N MET A 1 12.70 11.50 17.23
CA MET A 1 11.28 11.18 17.58
C MET A 1 10.55 10.39 16.50
N VAL A 2 11.10 10.27 15.28
CA VAL A 2 10.61 9.35 14.24
C VAL A 2 11.34 8.01 14.29
N GLU A 3 12.54 7.95 14.87
CA GLU A 3 13.28 6.70 15.07
C GLU A 3 12.58 5.73 16.04
N THR A 4 11.78 6.24 16.98
CA THR A 4 11.15 5.42 18.02
C THR A 4 9.93 4.62 17.53
N LEU A 5 9.29 5.03 16.43
CA LEU A 5 8.16 4.27 15.85
C LEU A 5 8.62 3.13 14.95
N ALA A 6 9.72 3.29 14.21
CA ALA A 6 10.25 2.26 13.32
C ALA A 6 10.70 0.98 14.06
N ALA A 7 11.04 1.11 15.36
CA ALA A 7 11.44 0.01 16.24
C ALA A 7 10.27 -0.61 17.04
N SER A 8 9.07 -0.03 17.01
CA SER A 8 7.93 -0.53 17.79
C SER A 8 7.19 -1.64 17.04
N SER A 9 7.12 -2.83 17.63
CA SER A 9 6.32 -3.97 17.14
C SER A 9 4.82 -3.75 17.42
N HIS A 10 4.27 -2.60 17.05
CA HIS A 10 2.88 -2.26 17.34
C HIS A 10 1.94 -2.92 16.30
N PRO A 11 0.88 -3.65 16.70
CA PRO A 11 -0.02 -4.34 15.76
C PRO A 11 -0.65 -3.43 14.70
N ARG A 12 -0.86 -2.16 15.04
CA ARG A 12 -1.42 -1.14 14.13
C ARG A 12 -0.37 -0.31 13.38
N LEU A 13 0.92 -0.67 13.47
CA LEU A 13 1.99 0.12 12.83
C LEU A 13 1.73 0.29 11.32
N PHE A 14 1.26 -0.75 10.64
CA PHE A 14 0.88 -0.66 9.23
C PHE A 14 -0.22 0.39 9.00
N ASN A 15 -1.32 0.34 9.76
CA ASN A 15 -2.43 1.29 9.65
C ASN A 15 -1.98 2.74 9.89
N ILE A 16 -1.17 2.96 10.93
CA ILE A 16 -0.66 4.29 11.29
C ILE A 16 0.25 4.84 10.20
N LEU A 17 1.22 4.05 9.73
CA LEU A 17 2.15 4.45 8.68
C LEU A 17 1.41 4.70 7.36
N ASN A 18 0.43 3.86 7.02
CA ASN A 18 -0.37 4.04 5.82
C ASN A 18 -1.26 5.29 5.91
N ALA A 19 -1.87 5.56 7.07
CA ALA A 19 -2.63 6.80 7.29
C ALA A 19 -1.74 8.04 7.19
N LEU A 20 -0.52 8.00 7.71
CA LEU A 20 0.44 9.10 7.58
C LEU A 20 0.86 9.31 6.11
N TYR A 21 1.08 8.22 5.38
CA TYR A 21 1.39 8.25 3.96
C TYR A 21 0.25 8.88 3.14
N ASP A 22 -0.98 8.44 3.37
CA ASP A 22 -2.19 8.91 2.69
C ASP A 22 -2.65 10.31 3.15
N SER A 23 -1.91 10.97 4.05
CA SER A 23 -2.31 12.25 4.66
C SER A 23 -3.66 12.20 5.38
N ARG A 24 -3.97 11.04 5.98
CA ARG A 24 -5.17 10.72 6.77
C ARG A 24 -4.91 10.63 8.27
N LEU A 25 -3.70 10.91 8.74
CA LEU A 25 -3.35 10.94 10.15
C LEU A 25 -3.51 12.35 10.74
N TYR A 26 -4.17 12.46 11.88
CA TYR A 26 -4.45 13.72 12.55
C TYR A 26 -4.19 13.62 14.06
N TYR A 27 -4.00 14.77 14.70
CA TYR A 27 -4.03 14.94 16.14
C TYR A 27 -5.35 15.61 16.54
N GLN A 28 -6.01 15.05 17.56
CA GLN A 28 -7.22 15.62 18.15
C GLN A 28 -6.85 16.20 19.52
N GLU A 29 -6.90 17.53 19.64
CA GLU A 29 -6.64 18.22 20.91
C GLU A 29 -7.67 17.82 21.97
N GLU A 30 -8.95 17.75 21.57
CA GLU A 30 -10.04 17.23 22.39
C GLU A 30 -9.82 15.73 22.67
N GLY A 31 -9.14 15.43 23.78
CA GLY A 31 -8.81 14.06 24.18
C GLY A 31 -7.35 13.67 23.95
N GLY A 32 -6.50 14.59 23.48
CA GLY A 32 -5.04 14.48 23.47
C GLY A 32 -4.50 13.22 22.78
N ARG A 33 -5.00 12.92 21.56
CA ARG A 33 -4.74 11.63 20.90
C ARG A 33 -4.52 11.75 19.40
N THR A 34 -3.86 10.75 18.84
CA THR A 34 -3.72 10.59 17.39
C THR A 34 -4.89 9.78 16.83
N VAL A 35 -5.46 10.25 15.72
CA VAL A 35 -6.63 9.64 15.07
C VAL A 35 -6.39 9.42 13.58
N ILE A 36 -7.08 8.43 13.01
CA ILE A 36 -7.07 8.13 11.58
C ILE A 36 -8.43 8.49 10.98
N ALA A 37 -8.42 9.27 9.91
CA ALA A 37 -9.61 9.56 9.13
C ALA A 37 -10.00 8.37 8.24
N LEU A 38 -11.28 7.98 8.31
CA LEU A 38 -11.85 6.85 7.58
C LEU A 38 -12.51 7.25 6.27
N ASN A 39 -12.82 8.54 6.10
CA ASN A 39 -13.39 9.13 4.88
C ASN A 39 -12.82 10.54 4.63
N ASP A 40 -13.08 11.09 3.45
CA ASP A 40 -12.72 12.46 3.09
C ASP A 40 -13.98 13.29 2.87
N ALA A 41 -14.45 13.94 3.94
CA ALA A 41 -15.63 14.79 3.96
C ALA A 41 -15.40 15.99 4.90
N THR A 42 -16.36 16.92 4.96
CA THR A 42 -16.31 18.03 5.94
C THR A 42 -16.44 17.51 7.38
N GLU A 43 -17.32 16.54 7.55
CA GLU A 43 -17.46 15.73 8.77
C GLU A 43 -16.82 14.37 8.51
N ILE A 44 -15.73 14.09 9.21
CA ILE A 44 -14.97 12.86 9.01
C ILE A 44 -15.22 11.89 10.15
N MET A 45 -15.41 10.62 9.78
CA MET A 45 -15.38 9.53 10.74
C MET A 45 -13.92 9.27 11.12
N ILE A 46 -13.67 9.12 12.41
CA ILE A 46 -12.34 8.89 12.96
C ILE A 46 -12.29 7.65 13.84
N GLU A 47 -11.11 7.04 13.90
CA GLU A 47 -10.75 6.01 14.87
C GLU A 47 -9.47 6.42 15.61
N ASP A 48 -9.29 5.90 16.82
CA ASP A 48 -8.03 6.03 17.55
C ASP A 48 -6.91 5.28 16.82
N ALA A 49 -5.78 5.96 16.56
CA ALA A 49 -4.70 5.40 15.78
C ALA A 49 -4.00 4.22 16.48
N VAL A 50 -3.99 4.20 17.82
CA VAL A 50 -3.30 3.20 18.65
C VAL A 50 -4.23 2.02 18.94
N THR A 51 -5.47 2.27 19.34
CA THR A 51 -6.40 1.20 19.75
C THR A 51 -7.30 0.71 18.61
N GLY A 52 -7.54 1.56 17.59
CA GLY A 52 -8.49 1.26 16.51
C GLY A 52 -9.96 1.40 16.88
N VAL A 53 -10.26 1.94 18.06
CA VAL A 53 -11.64 2.18 18.48
C VAL A 53 -12.23 3.32 17.66
N ALA A 54 -13.43 3.11 17.09
CA ALA A 54 -14.17 4.15 16.41
C ALA A 54 -14.58 5.27 17.39
N LEU A 55 -14.32 6.53 17.03
CA LEU A 55 -14.57 7.71 17.88
C LEU A 55 -15.72 8.58 17.35
N GLY A 56 -16.38 8.15 16.27
CA GLY A 56 -17.51 8.85 15.66
C GLY A 56 -17.08 9.89 14.61
N SER A 57 -17.99 10.82 14.31
CA SER A 57 -17.78 11.88 13.32
C SER A 57 -17.38 13.19 13.98
N VAL A 58 -16.37 13.86 13.42
CA VAL A 58 -15.91 15.17 13.89
C VAL A 58 -15.74 16.13 12.72
N ASN A 59 -15.76 17.43 13.00
CA ASN A 59 -15.43 18.43 12.00
C ASN A 59 -13.94 18.34 11.65
N LYS A 60 -13.60 18.18 10.36
CA LYS A 60 -12.20 18.04 9.94
C LYS A 60 -11.32 19.24 10.36
N ARG A 61 -11.90 20.43 10.56
CA ARG A 61 -11.18 21.64 10.99
C ARG A 61 -10.82 21.64 12.49
N SER A 62 -11.42 20.77 13.30
CA SER A 62 -11.05 20.62 14.72
C SER A 62 -9.87 19.67 14.93
N LEU A 63 -9.21 19.25 13.85
CA LEU A 63 -8.11 18.29 13.86
C LEU A 63 -6.86 18.90 13.22
N ASP A 64 -5.72 18.65 13.84
CA ASP A 64 -4.42 19.05 13.29
C ASP A 64 -3.85 17.94 12.44
N ARG A 65 -3.62 18.23 11.16
CA ARG A 65 -3.07 17.23 10.24
C ARG A 65 -1.61 16.93 10.55
N ILE A 66 -1.29 15.65 10.71
CA ILE A 66 0.09 15.18 10.82
C ILE A 66 0.60 14.90 9.41
N THR A 67 1.64 15.61 9.00
CA THR A 67 2.20 15.50 7.63
C THR A 67 3.59 14.87 7.66
N ALA A 68 3.89 14.09 6.61
CA ALA A 68 5.23 13.60 6.34
C ALA A 68 5.92 14.46 5.27
N ASN A 69 7.18 14.81 5.50
CA ASN A 69 8.03 15.39 4.46
C ASN A 69 8.46 14.30 3.44
N ASN A 70 9.10 14.71 2.35
CA ASN A 70 9.45 13.77 1.26
C ASN A 70 10.40 12.65 1.72
N SER A 71 11.40 12.97 2.55
CA SER A 71 12.34 11.97 3.09
C SER A 71 11.62 10.95 3.98
N LEU A 72 10.75 11.41 4.87
CA LEU A 72 9.95 10.55 5.72
C LEU A 72 8.96 9.72 4.90
N ARG A 73 8.36 10.30 3.86
CA ARG A 73 7.45 9.60 2.96
C ARG A 73 8.15 8.42 2.28
N SER A 74 9.36 8.59 1.76
CA SER A 74 10.15 7.50 1.18
C SER A 74 10.51 6.41 2.21
N LEU A 75 10.85 6.79 3.44
CA LEU A 75 11.11 5.81 4.51
C LEU A 75 9.86 5.02 4.90
N ILE A 76 8.71 5.69 4.99
CA ILE A 76 7.42 5.07 5.27
C ILE A 76 7.02 4.11 4.16
N GLU A 77 7.18 4.50 2.89
CA GLU A 77 6.92 3.62 1.75
C GLU A 77 7.73 2.33 1.82
N ASN A 78 9.03 2.42 2.10
CA ASN A 78 9.90 1.26 2.22
C ASN A 78 9.46 0.34 3.36
N ARG A 79 9.08 0.93 4.50
CA ARG A 79 8.61 0.17 5.66
C ARG A 79 7.24 -0.47 5.42
N LEU A 80 6.31 0.24 4.80
CA LEU A 80 4.98 -0.26 4.44
C LEU A 80 5.05 -1.39 3.42
N ALA A 81 5.92 -1.28 2.43
CA ALA A 81 6.14 -2.34 1.46
C ALA A 81 6.60 -3.63 2.16
N GLY A 82 7.61 -3.54 3.03
CA GLY A 82 8.08 -4.71 3.79
C GLY A 82 7.03 -5.30 4.73
N LEU A 83 6.35 -4.46 5.53
CA LEU A 83 5.33 -4.91 6.49
C LEU A 83 4.10 -5.50 5.80
N GLY A 84 3.61 -4.85 4.76
CA GLY A 84 2.41 -5.28 4.06
C GLY A 84 2.64 -6.58 3.28
N LEU A 85 3.78 -6.74 2.61
CA LEU A 85 4.13 -7.99 1.93
C LEU A 85 4.23 -9.18 2.89
N ALA A 86 4.72 -8.96 4.11
CA ALA A 86 4.84 -10.00 5.14
C ALA A 86 3.52 -10.28 5.91
N SER A 87 2.46 -9.51 5.67
CA SER A 87 1.23 -9.62 6.45
C SER A 87 0.47 -10.92 6.20
N ALA A 88 -0.10 -11.49 7.26
CA ALA A 88 -1.02 -12.63 7.15
C ALA A 88 -2.36 -12.23 6.48
N ASP A 89 -2.74 -10.96 6.55
CA ASP A 89 -3.96 -10.42 5.93
C ASP A 89 -3.76 -10.20 4.41
N PRO A 90 -4.54 -10.89 3.55
CA PRO A 90 -4.47 -10.72 2.11
C PRO A 90 -4.73 -9.28 1.63
N GLN A 91 -5.56 -8.50 2.33
CA GLN A 91 -5.84 -7.11 1.93
C GLN A 91 -4.63 -6.21 2.15
N GLN A 92 -3.87 -6.42 3.22
CA GLN A 92 -2.64 -5.68 3.48
C GLN A 92 -1.55 -6.03 2.47
N ARG A 93 -1.43 -7.32 2.10
CA ARG A 93 -0.53 -7.75 1.02
C ARG A 93 -0.89 -7.08 -0.30
N LYS A 94 -2.18 -7.11 -0.68
CA LYS A 94 -2.68 -6.44 -1.88
C LYS A 94 -2.34 -4.95 -1.89
N ALA A 95 -2.65 -4.23 -0.81
CA ALA A 95 -2.40 -2.80 -0.70
C ALA A 95 -0.90 -2.45 -0.84
N ALA A 96 -0.01 -3.28 -0.29
CA ALA A 96 1.44 -3.09 -0.44
C ALA A 96 1.92 -3.27 -1.89
N ILE A 97 1.35 -4.22 -2.61
CA ILE A 97 1.68 -4.45 -4.03
C ILE A 97 1.16 -3.30 -4.89
N GLU A 98 -0.08 -2.84 -4.67
CA GLU A 98 -0.64 -1.68 -5.37
C GLU A 98 0.16 -0.41 -5.09
N ALA A 99 0.66 -0.25 -3.86
CA ALA A 99 1.55 0.86 -3.50
C ALA A 99 2.87 0.83 -4.28
N PHE A 100 3.50 -0.34 -4.40
CA PHE A 100 4.70 -0.51 -5.22
C PHE A 100 4.45 -0.16 -6.69
N MET A 101 3.31 -0.58 -7.25
CA MET A 101 2.97 -0.31 -8.65
C MET A 101 2.81 1.18 -8.99
N ARG A 102 2.59 2.05 -8.01
CA ARG A 102 2.54 3.52 -8.24
C ARG A 102 3.92 4.11 -8.54
N ASN A 103 4.99 3.49 -8.07
CA ASN A 103 6.37 3.89 -8.36
C ASN A 103 7.26 2.64 -8.47
N PRO A 104 7.15 1.88 -9.59
CA PRO A 104 7.88 0.63 -9.77
C PRO A 104 9.39 0.88 -9.89
N ASP A 105 10.16 0.15 -9.10
CA ASP A 105 11.62 0.30 -9.03
C ASP A 105 12.28 -1.10 -8.96
N PRO A 106 13.15 -1.46 -9.92
CA PRO A 106 13.89 -2.72 -9.93
C PRO A 106 14.66 -3.00 -8.64
N ASP A 107 15.26 -1.97 -8.03
CA ASP A 107 16.08 -2.10 -6.81
C ASP A 107 15.22 -2.44 -5.59
N ARG A 108 13.93 -2.14 -5.65
CA ARG A 108 12.94 -2.42 -4.61
C ARG A 108 12.13 -3.70 -4.87
N ALA A 109 12.41 -4.44 -5.94
CA ALA A 109 11.62 -5.59 -6.38
C ALA A 109 11.92 -6.89 -5.61
N ALA A 110 13.05 -6.99 -4.92
CA ALA A 110 13.45 -8.24 -4.24
C ALA A 110 12.41 -8.78 -3.22
N PRO A 111 11.82 -7.96 -2.33
CA PRO A 111 10.78 -8.43 -1.41
C PRO A 111 9.51 -8.92 -2.11
N LEU A 112 9.18 -8.39 -3.29
CA LEU A 112 8.03 -8.86 -4.08
C LEU A 112 8.31 -10.25 -4.67
N ARG A 113 9.54 -10.52 -5.11
CA ARG A 113 9.96 -11.85 -5.59
C ARG A 113 9.88 -12.89 -4.48
N GLU A 114 10.37 -12.55 -3.29
CA GLU A 114 10.27 -13.41 -2.11
C GLU A 114 8.81 -13.69 -1.74
N ARG A 115 7.96 -12.65 -1.73
CA ARG A 115 6.55 -12.87 -1.41
C ARG A 115 5.84 -13.72 -2.46
N LEU A 116 6.13 -13.53 -3.75
CA LEU A 116 5.53 -14.32 -4.83
C LEU A 116 5.79 -15.82 -4.67
N ALA A 117 7.01 -16.19 -4.24
CA ALA A 117 7.37 -17.59 -4.00
C ALA A 117 6.57 -18.23 -2.85
N ALA A 118 6.21 -17.45 -1.82
CA ALA A 118 5.49 -17.92 -0.64
C ALA A 118 3.97 -17.67 -0.69
N GLU A 119 3.46 -16.95 -1.69
CA GLU A 119 2.06 -16.60 -1.79
C GLU A 119 1.19 -17.84 -2.08
N THR A 120 -0.02 -17.86 -1.53
CA THR A 120 -1.00 -18.93 -1.77
C THR A 120 -2.24 -18.40 -2.48
N ASP A 121 -2.58 -17.12 -2.28
CA ASP A 121 -3.71 -16.48 -2.97
C ASP A 121 -3.38 -16.22 -4.45
N SER A 122 -4.18 -16.80 -5.35
CA SER A 122 -3.95 -16.72 -6.80
C SER A 122 -4.07 -15.31 -7.35
N LYS A 123 -5.00 -14.48 -6.84
CA LYS A 123 -5.17 -13.09 -7.29
C LYS A 123 -3.98 -12.24 -6.85
N ILE A 124 -3.45 -12.48 -5.65
CA ILE A 124 -2.26 -11.79 -5.17
C ILE A 124 -1.01 -12.23 -5.95
N LYS A 125 -0.90 -13.52 -6.33
CA LYS A 125 0.18 -13.97 -7.23
C LYS A 125 0.19 -13.24 -8.56
N GLU A 126 -0.97 -13.09 -9.19
CA GLU A 126 -1.09 -12.34 -10.44
C GLU A 126 -0.69 -10.87 -10.26
N LEU A 127 -1.10 -10.26 -9.15
CA LEU A 127 -0.78 -8.88 -8.85
C LEU A 127 0.72 -8.68 -8.58
N LEU A 128 1.36 -9.61 -7.87
CA LEU A 128 2.81 -9.64 -7.65
C LEU A 128 3.58 -9.79 -8.97
N ALA A 129 3.14 -10.70 -9.85
CA ALA A 129 3.75 -10.89 -11.15
C ALA A 129 3.64 -9.62 -12.02
N LEU A 130 2.48 -8.95 -11.99
CA LEU A 130 2.28 -7.67 -12.67
C LEU A 130 3.20 -6.58 -12.13
N ALA A 131 3.30 -6.45 -10.81
CA ALA A 131 4.17 -5.46 -10.17
C ALA A 131 5.65 -5.67 -10.51
N LEU A 132 6.11 -6.92 -10.52
CA LEU A 132 7.47 -7.27 -10.91
C LEU A 132 7.75 -6.94 -12.39
N ALA A 133 6.81 -7.25 -13.28
CA ALA A 133 6.94 -6.91 -14.70
C ALA A 133 6.98 -5.38 -14.92
N LEU A 134 6.24 -4.60 -14.13
CA LEU A 134 6.33 -3.13 -14.18
C LEU A 134 7.69 -2.62 -13.69
N ALA A 135 8.28 -3.23 -12.65
CA ALA A 135 9.62 -2.88 -12.21
C ALA A 135 10.66 -3.18 -13.30
N ASP A 136 10.59 -4.37 -13.90
CA ASP A 136 11.51 -4.81 -14.95
C ASP A 136 11.41 -3.93 -16.22
N LEU A 137 10.27 -3.30 -16.47
CA LEU A 137 10.11 -2.34 -17.59
C LEU A 137 10.95 -1.06 -17.42
N SER A 138 11.26 -0.70 -16.18
CA SER A 138 12.13 0.44 -15.83
C SER A 138 13.62 0.05 -15.74
N SER A 139 13.97 -1.21 -16.03
CA SER A 139 15.36 -1.69 -16.00
C SER A 139 16.23 -0.99 -17.04
N GLU A 140 17.51 -0.75 -16.72
CA GLU A 140 18.49 -0.24 -17.68
C GLU A 140 18.82 -1.28 -18.78
N ASP A 141 18.60 -2.58 -18.51
CA ASP A 141 18.81 -3.66 -19.47
C ASP A 141 17.65 -3.77 -20.48
N ALA A 142 17.98 -3.59 -21.75
CA ALA A 142 17.01 -3.65 -22.86
C ALA A 142 16.33 -5.02 -23.00
N ALA A 143 17.05 -6.13 -22.77
CA ALA A 143 16.49 -7.48 -22.88
C ALA A 143 15.47 -7.76 -21.77
N VAL A 144 15.73 -7.24 -20.56
CA VAL A 144 14.80 -7.30 -19.42
C VAL A 144 13.53 -6.51 -19.74
N ARG A 145 13.66 -5.29 -20.29
CA ARG A 145 12.51 -4.47 -20.69
C ARG A 145 11.64 -5.15 -21.75
N THR A 146 12.25 -5.74 -22.79
CA THR A 146 11.49 -6.42 -23.85
C THR A 146 10.70 -7.61 -23.32
N THR A 147 11.32 -8.43 -22.47
CA THR A 147 10.67 -9.58 -21.82
C THR A 147 9.49 -9.14 -20.96
N ALA A 148 9.68 -8.08 -20.16
CA ALA A 148 8.63 -7.49 -19.34
C ALA A 148 7.45 -6.98 -20.20
N ALA A 149 7.73 -6.27 -21.29
CA ALA A 149 6.70 -5.76 -22.19
C ALA A 149 5.86 -6.88 -22.83
N THR A 150 6.50 -7.98 -23.26
CA THR A 150 5.78 -9.15 -23.81
C THR A 150 4.92 -9.84 -22.74
N ALA A 151 5.44 -10.01 -21.52
CA ALA A 151 4.71 -10.62 -20.41
C ALA A 151 3.46 -9.79 -20.04
N LEU A 152 3.59 -8.46 -19.98
CA LEU A 152 2.48 -7.55 -19.72
C LEU A 152 1.41 -7.59 -20.83
N GLY A 153 1.85 -7.60 -22.10
CA GLY A 153 0.95 -7.71 -23.25
C GLY A 153 0.12 -9.00 -23.23
N GLY A 154 0.75 -10.15 -22.91
CA GLY A 154 0.07 -11.43 -22.77
C GLY A 154 -0.98 -11.43 -21.64
N GLN A 155 -0.63 -10.91 -20.46
CA GLN A 155 -1.54 -10.85 -19.32
C GLN A 155 -2.76 -9.93 -19.57
N MET A 156 -2.57 -8.82 -20.27
CA MET A 156 -3.67 -7.93 -20.65
C MET A 156 -4.61 -8.58 -21.67
N GLN A 157 -4.07 -9.32 -22.63
CA GLN A 157 -4.88 -10.05 -23.61
C GLN A 157 -5.73 -11.14 -22.95
N THR A 158 -5.18 -11.88 -21.98
CA THR A 158 -5.92 -12.90 -21.20
C THR A 158 -7.04 -12.28 -20.34
N ARG A 159 -6.81 -11.12 -19.72
CA ARG A 159 -7.86 -10.41 -18.95
C ARG A 159 -8.99 -9.91 -19.84
N ASN A 160 -8.69 -9.34 -21.00
CA ASN A 160 -9.71 -8.84 -21.93
C ASN A 160 -10.51 -9.98 -22.59
N SER A 161 -9.88 -11.13 -22.83
CA SER A 161 -10.58 -12.30 -23.40
C SER A 161 -11.49 -13.00 -22.38
N GLY A 162 -11.18 -12.95 -21.08
CA GLY A 162 -12.07 -13.47 -20.03
C GLY A 162 -13.33 -12.61 -19.78
N ALA A 163 -13.28 -11.30 -20.05
CA ALA A 163 -14.42 -10.40 -19.94
C ALA A 163 -15.41 -10.50 -21.13
N ALA A 164 -14.94 -10.97 -22.29
CA ALA A 164 -15.78 -11.10 -23.49
C ALA A 164 -16.67 -12.37 -23.49
N ASP A 165 -16.40 -13.34 -22.61
CA ASP A 165 -17.11 -14.63 -22.59
C ASP A 165 -18.25 -14.69 -21.56
N SER A 166 -18.40 -13.67 -20.71
CA SER A 166 -19.47 -13.57 -19.70
C SER A 166 -20.76 -12.90 -20.21
N ASP A 167 -20.78 -12.41 -21.45
CA ASP A 167 -21.91 -11.64 -22.02
C ASP A 167 -22.74 -12.44 -23.05
N ARG A 168 -22.62 -13.78 -23.04
CA ARG A 168 -23.30 -14.70 -23.99
C ARG A 168 -24.12 -15.82 -23.32
N ARG A 169 -24.61 -15.65 -22.10
CA ARG A 169 -25.51 -16.62 -21.46
C ARG A 169 -26.87 -16.03 -21.14
#